data_AF-A0A7S1TT12-F1
#
_entry.id   AF-A0A7S1TT12-F1
#
_cell.length_a   1.000
_cell.length_b   1.000
_cell.length_c   1.000
_cell.angle_alpha   90.00
_cell.angle_beta   90.00
_cell.angle_gamma   90.00
#
_symmetry.space_group_name_H-M   'P 1'
#
loop_
_entity.id
_entity.type
_entity.pdbx_description
1 polymer ?
#
loop_
_entity_poly.entity_id
_entity_poly.type
_entity_poly.pdbx_seq_one_letter_code
_entity_poly.pdbx_strand_id
1 'polypeptide(L)'
;GVPGAAGEDSEIDGIAADLAHLDKSIIFNGLKKLYKRKVLPLEQSMSFSHFSKSAPLMPSDFDAKPMVLLIGQYSVGKTSFIRSLVGRDFPGQRIGPEPTTDGFIAIMGSDRDNLVPGHALAHDAKKPFLGLSPFGSSFLTKLTGAEVDMRSSPFLRNITLVDTP
;
A
#
# COMPACT_ATOMS: atom_id res chain seq x y z
N GLY A 1 12.02 -43.76 -16.75
CA GLY A 1 11.08 -42.97 -15.96
C GLY A 1 11.86 -42.31 -14.86
N VAL A 2 11.92 -40.98 -14.85
CA VAL A 2 12.63 -40.21 -13.82
C VAL A 2 11.71 -40.10 -12.59
N PRO A 3 12.16 -40.47 -11.38
CA PRO A 3 11.41 -40.23 -10.17
C PRO A 3 11.77 -38.85 -9.62
N GLY A 4 10.78 -37.96 -9.45
CA GLY A 4 11.01 -36.66 -8.82
C GLY A 4 9.78 -35.78 -8.93
N ALA A 5 9.07 -35.59 -7.80
CA ALA A 5 8.16 -34.48 -7.49
C ALA A 5 7.22 -34.83 -6.31
N ALA A 6 7.71 -35.46 -5.23
CA ALA A 6 6.85 -35.78 -4.07
C ALA A 6 7.40 -35.23 -2.72
N GLY A 7 8.56 -34.55 -2.74
CA GLY A 7 9.20 -34.02 -1.53
C GLY A 7 9.00 -32.51 -1.31
N GLU A 8 8.94 -31.72 -2.39
CA GLU A 8 8.94 -30.24 -2.28
C GLU A 8 7.59 -29.66 -1.87
N ASP A 9 6.47 -30.26 -2.29
CA ASP A 9 5.12 -29.78 -1.95
C ASP A 9 4.84 -29.87 -0.45
N SER A 10 5.42 -30.86 0.24
CA SER A 10 5.23 -31.08 1.68
C SER A 10 6.00 -30.08 2.56
N GLU A 11 7.11 -29.53 2.07
CA GLU A 11 7.92 -28.52 2.78
C GLU A 11 7.28 -27.14 2.66
N ILE A 12 6.72 -26.81 1.49
CA ILE A 12 6.00 -25.55 1.26
C ILE A 12 4.72 -25.49 2.10
N ASP A 13 3.97 -26.60 2.16
CA ASP A 13 2.78 -26.70 3.01
C ASP A 13 3.12 -26.62 4.51
N GLY A 14 4.27 -27.16 4.92
CA GLY A 14 4.78 -27.05 6.29
C GLY A 14 5.14 -25.61 6.69
N ILE A 15 5.82 -24.87 5.80
CA ILE A 15 6.15 -23.45 6.00
C ILE A 15 4.88 -22.58 6.03
N ALA A 16 3.92 -22.87 5.14
CA ALA A 16 2.64 -22.17 5.11
C ALA A 16 1.80 -22.41 6.38
N ALA A 17 1.84 -23.62 6.93
CA ALA A 17 1.19 -23.97 8.18
C ALA A 17 1.84 -23.30 9.41
N ASP A 18 3.17 -23.21 9.45
CA ASP A 18 3.90 -22.51 10.53
C ASP A 18 3.67 -20.98 10.48
N LEU A 19 3.54 -20.41 9.28
CA LEU A 19 3.19 -19.00 9.08
C LEU A 19 1.76 -18.66 9.52
N ALA A 20 0.85 -19.63 9.54
CA ALA A 20 -0.53 -19.42 9.98
C ALA A 20 -0.65 -19.28 11.51
N HIS A 21 0.28 -19.86 12.26
CA HIS A 21 0.36 -19.77 13.73
C HIS A 21 1.32 -18.68 14.23
N LEU A 22 2.03 -18.03 13.32
CA LEU A 22 2.96 -16.96 13.66
C LEU A 22 2.18 -15.70 14.05
N ASP A 23 2.29 -15.29 15.32
CA ASP A 23 1.71 -14.06 15.83
C ASP A 23 2.30 -12.85 15.09
N LYS A 24 1.63 -12.41 14.02
CA LYS A 24 2.05 -11.27 13.19
C LYS A 24 2.37 -10.04 14.04
N SER A 25 1.58 -9.82 15.10
CA SER A 25 1.76 -8.73 16.05
C SER A 25 3.13 -8.76 16.73
N ILE A 26 3.64 -9.94 17.10
CA ILE A 26 4.94 -10.09 17.76
C ILE A 26 6.06 -9.75 16.77
N ILE A 27 5.94 -10.22 15.53
CA ILE A 27 6.92 -9.97 14.47
C ILE A 27 6.99 -8.48 14.14
N PHE A 28 5.85 -7.84 13.83
CA PHE A 28 5.80 -6.42 13.49
C PHE A 28 6.30 -5.54 14.64
N ASN A 29 5.94 -5.88 15.89
CA ASN A 29 6.48 -5.18 17.07
C ASN A 29 7.99 -5.40 17.24
N GLY A 30 8.49 -6.60 16.94
CA GLY A 30 9.91 -6.93 16.91
C GLY A 30 10.68 -6.10 15.89
N LEU A 31 10.19 -6.06 14.63
CA LEU A 31 10.75 -5.23 13.56
C LEU A 31 10.77 -3.75 13.93
N LYS A 32 9.67 -3.23 14.46
CA LYS A 32 9.55 -1.83 14.90
C LYS A 32 10.57 -1.48 15.99
N LYS A 33 10.77 -2.37 16.96
CA LYS A 33 11.81 -2.21 18.01
C LYS A 33 13.21 -2.30 17.41
N LEU A 34 13.45 -3.23 16.49
CA LEU A 34 14.75 -3.42 15.86
C LEU A 34 15.15 -2.21 15.01
N TYR A 35 14.23 -1.70 14.17
CA TYR A 35 14.42 -0.50 13.37
C TYR A 35 14.80 0.70 14.25
N LYS A 36 14.01 0.98 15.29
CA LYS A 36 14.28 2.10 16.22
C LYS A 36 15.62 1.99 16.94
N ARG A 37 16.03 0.77 17.31
CA ARG A 37 17.26 0.56 18.11
C ARG A 37 18.53 0.55 17.27
N LYS A 38 18.46 0.04 16.04
CA LYS A 38 19.66 -0.26 15.24
C LYS A 38 19.76 0.54 13.95
N VAL A 39 18.65 0.73 13.24
CA VAL A 39 18.64 1.36 11.90
C VAL A 39 18.48 2.87 12.02
N LEU A 40 17.51 3.34 12.80
CA LEU A 40 17.23 4.77 12.95
C LEU A 40 18.44 5.61 13.41
N PRO A 41 19.26 5.18 14.40
CA PRO A 41 20.45 5.93 14.80
C PRO A 41 21.52 6.02 13.70
N LEU A 42 21.60 5.01 12.82
CA LEU A 42 22.53 4.99 11.67
C LEU A 42 22.03 5.91 10.55
N GLU A 43 20.73 5.89 10.27
CA GLU A 43 20.13 6.81 9.29
C GLU A 43 20.35 8.27 9.70
N GLN A 44 20.22 8.57 10.99
CA GLN A 44 20.44 9.91 11.55
C GLN A 44 21.91 10.31 11.56
N SER A 45 22.83 9.41 11.93
CA SER A 45 24.27 9.74 11.97
C SER A 45 24.88 9.93 10.59
N MET A 46 24.36 9.23 9.57
CA MET A 46 24.82 9.33 8.19
C MET A 46 24.03 10.35 7.36
N SER A 47 23.08 11.07 7.95
CA SER A 47 22.20 11.99 7.22
C SER A 47 21.55 11.31 6.00
N PHE A 48 21.11 10.05 6.18
CA PHE A 48 20.64 9.21 5.08
C PHE A 48 19.48 9.85 4.30
N SER A 49 18.62 10.61 4.99
CA SER A 49 17.51 11.38 4.39
C SER A 49 17.95 12.43 3.36
N HIS A 50 19.23 12.83 3.35
CA HIS A 50 19.79 13.70 2.32
C HIS A 50 20.18 12.94 1.04
N PHE A 51 20.54 11.66 1.16
CA PHE A 51 20.99 10.84 0.03
C PHE A 51 19.82 10.07 -0.61
N SER A 52 19.00 9.46 0.24
CA SER A 52 17.73 8.86 -0.17
C SER A 52 16.63 9.79 0.29
N LYS A 53 15.74 10.23 -0.60
CA LYS A 53 14.52 10.98 -0.25
C LYS A 53 13.51 10.15 0.58
N SER A 54 13.98 9.11 1.26
CA SER A 54 13.22 8.30 2.18
C SER A 54 13.18 9.01 3.53
N ALA A 55 11.98 9.37 3.97
CA ALA A 55 11.75 9.72 5.36
C ALA A 55 12.04 8.49 6.26
N PRO A 56 12.38 8.71 7.54
CA PRO A 56 12.43 7.63 8.52
C PRO A 56 11.10 6.87 8.56
N LEU A 57 11.18 5.55 8.71
CA LEU A 57 9.98 4.70 8.79
C LEU A 57 9.18 5.05 10.03
N MET A 58 7.89 5.32 9.81
CA MET A 58 6.95 5.64 10.86
C MET A 58 6.26 4.36 11.36
N PRO A 59 5.77 4.35 12.61
CA PRO A 59 4.92 3.29 13.13
C PRO A 59 3.80 2.85 12.18
N SER A 60 3.16 3.81 11.50
CA SER A 60 2.09 3.61 10.52
C SER A 60 2.50 2.75 9.34
N ASP A 61 3.79 2.73 8.98
CA ASP A 61 4.29 1.99 7.82
C ASP A 61 4.40 0.49 8.12
N PHE A 62 4.59 0.13 9.39
CA PHE A 62 4.58 -1.26 9.85
C PHE A 62 3.17 -1.80 10.06
N ASP A 63 2.25 -0.92 10.48
CA ASP A 63 0.85 -1.25 10.74
C ASP A 63 -0.01 -1.14 9.45
N ALA A 64 0.60 -0.73 8.34
CA ALA A 64 -0.04 -0.54 7.05
C ALA A 64 -0.52 -1.87 6.44
N LYS A 65 -1.67 -1.80 5.77
CA LYS A 65 -2.13 -2.91 4.92
C LYS A 65 -1.18 -3.06 3.72
N PRO A 66 -0.98 -4.29 3.21
CA PRO A 66 -0.31 -4.52 1.94
C PRO A 66 -0.87 -3.61 0.84
N MET A 67 0.02 -2.98 0.09
CA MET A 67 -0.32 -2.09 -1.01
C MET A 67 0.01 -2.75 -2.35
N VAL A 68 -0.93 -2.70 -3.30
CA VAL A 68 -0.71 -3.15 -4.68
C VAL A 68 -0.74 -1.93 -5.59
N LEU A 69 0.38 -1.69 -6.26
CA LEU A 69 0.56 -0.61 -7.22
C LEU A 69 0.34 -1.13 -8.64
N LEU A 70 -0.57 -0.52 -9.38
CA LEU A 70 -0.86 -0.90 -10.76
C LEU A 70 -0.10 0.01 -11.71
N ILE A 71 0.87 -0.55 -12.44
CA ILE A 71 1.67 0.18 -13.42
C ILE A 71 1.32 -0.29 -14.82
N GLY A 72 1.15 0.65 -15.74
CA GLY A 72 0.87 0.35 -17.14
C GLY A 72 0.65 1.62 -17.95
N GLN A 73 0.68 1.49 -19.28
CA GLN A 73 0.43 2.61 -20.18
C GLN A 73 -0.98 3.19 -20.02
N TYR A 74 -1.22 4.36 -20.61
CA TYR A 74 -2.55 4.94 -20.67
C TYR A 74 -3.52 3.99 -21.38
N SER A 75 -4.75 3.92 -20.86
CA SER A 75 -5.86 3.18 -21.48
C SER A 75 -5.71 1.66 -21.58
N VAL A 76 -4.79 1.04 -20.83
CA VAL A 76 -4.70 -0.44 -20.70
C VAL A 76 -5.74 -1.04 -19.75
N GLY A 77 -6.62 -0.23 -19.18
CA GLY A 77 -7.71 -0.67 -18.32
C GLY A 77 -7.36 -0.83 -16.84
N LYS A 78 -6.31 -0.16 -16.33
CA LYS A 78 -5.92 -0.20 -14.90
C LYS A 78 -7.09 0.11 -13.96
N THR A 79 -7.76 1.24 -14.19
CA THR A 79 -8.93 1.67 -13.42
C THR A 79 -10.10 0.69 -13.56
N SER A 80 -10.30 0.13 -14.76
CA SER A 80 -11.34 -0.88 -15.01
C SER A 80 -11.05 -2.20 -14.27
N PHE A 81 -9.78 -2.60 -14.18
CA PHE A 81 -9.35 -3.77 -13.42
C PHE A 81 -9.55 -3.56 -11.92
N ILE A 82 -9.19 -2.38 -11.39
CA ILE A 82 -9.46 -2.01 -9.99
C ILE A 82 -10.96 -2.07 -9.71
N ARG A 83 -11.79 -1.48 -10.57
CA ARG A 83 -13.25 -1.53 -10.46
C ARG A 83 -13.78 -2.96 -10.45
N SER A 84 -13.23 -3.83 -11.30
CA SER A 84 -13.58 -5.26 -11.34
C SER A 84 -13.24 -5.96 -10.02
N LEU A 85 -12.07 -5.70 -9.43
CA LEU A 85 -11.67 -6.26 -8.14
C LEU A 85 -12.51 -5.75 -6.97
N VAL A 86 -12.80 -4.43 -6.97
CA VAL A 86 -13.61 -3.79 -5.93
C VAL A 86 -15.08 -4.21 -6.04
N GLY A 87 -15.53 -4.61 -7.23
CA GLY A 87 -16.89 -5.07 -7.53
C GLY A 87 -17.92 -3.94 -7.64
N ARG A 88 -17.47 -2.68 -7.52
CA ARG A 88 -18.29 -1.48 -7.60
C ARG A 88 -17.49 -0.27 -8.02
N ASP A 89 -18.22 0.78 -8.32
CA ASP A 89 -17.69 2.12 -8.55
C ASP A 89 -17.17 2.73 -7.23
N PHE A 90 -15.98 3.36 -7.31
CA PHE A 90 -15.32 4.01 -6.18
C PHE A 90 -15.19 5.53 -6.38
N PRO A 91 -15.15 6.33 -5.29
CA PRO A 91 -15.04 7.78 -5.38
C PRO A 91 -13.77 8.21 -6.12
N GLY A 92 -13.90 9.21 -6.99
CA GLY A 92 -12.76 9.78 -7.72
C GLY A 92 -12.31 8.97 -8.96
N GLN A 93 -12.96 7.84 -9.27
CA GLN A 93 -12.67 7.15 -10.53
C GLN A 93 -13.07 8.03 -11.73
N ARG A 94 -12.21 8.08 -12.75
CA ARG A 94 -12.52 8.68 -14.05
C ARG A 94 -12.18 7.66 -15.13
N ILE A 95 -13.22 7.05 -15.69
CA ILE A 95 -13.08 6.11 -16.82
C ILE A 95 -13.56 6.85 -18.06
N GLY A 96 -12.65 7.20 -18.97
CA GLY A 96 -12.96 7.88 -20.22
C GLY A 96 -11.93 7.56 -21.31
N PRO A 97 -12.24 7.88 -22.59
CA PRO A 97 -11.38 7.59 -23.73
C PRO A 97 -10.12 8.46 -23.82
N GLU A 98 -10.10 9.61 -23.15
CA GLU A 98 -8.93 10.47 -22.97
C GLU A 98 -8.10 10.02 -21.75
N PRO A 99 -6.81 10.41 -21.58
CA PRO A 99 -6.05 10.08 -20.37
C PRO A 99 -6.74 10.70 -19.14
N THR A 100 -7.60 9.92 -18.50
CA THR A 100 -8.49 10.39 -17.42
C THR A 100 -7.82 10.36 -16.05
N THR A 101 -6.71 9.65 -15.91
CA THR A 101 -5.92 9.53 -14.69
C THR A 101 -4.69 10.45 -14.78
N ASP A 102 -4.85 11.74 -14.42
CA ASP A 102 -3.73 12.71 -14.30
C ASP A 102 -3.10 12.69 -12.89
N GLY A 103 -3.42 11.66 -12.09
CA GLY A 103 -3.03 11.60 -10.69
C GLY A 103 -3.08 10.20 -10.09
N PHE A 104 -2.42 10.04 -8.96
CA PHE A 104 -2.40 8.80 -8.19
C PHE A 104 -3.67 8.69 -7.35
N ILE A 105 -4.31 7.53 -7.37
CA ILE A 105 -5.49 7.25 -6.55
C ILE A 105 -5.17 6.09 -5.61
N ALA A 106 -5.11 6.36 -4.31
CA ALA A 106 -5.01 5.33 -3.28
C ALA A 106 -6.42 4.89 -2.87
N ILE A 107 -6.86 3.71 -3.33
CA ILE A 107 -8.13 3.09 -2.96
C ILE A 107 -7.94 2.30 -1.67
N MET A 108 -8.62 2.73 -0.61
CA MET A 108 -8.52 2.17 0.73
C MET A 108 -9.88 1.83 1.29
N GLY A 109 -9.95 0.75 2.06
CA GLY A 109 -11.15 0.45 2.84
C GLY A 109 -11.34 1.46 3.98
N SER A 110 -12.58 1.88 4.20
CA SER A 110 -13.03 2.71 5.32
C SER A 110 -14.43 2.27 5.77
N ASP A 111 -14.99 2.93 6.77
CA ASP A 111 -16.38 2.71 7.22
C ASP A 111 -17.42 3.36 6.30
N ARG A 112 -16.98 4.31 5.46
CA ARG A 112 -17.83 5.09 4.57
C ARG A 112 -17.08 5.47 3.30
N ASP A 113 -17.82 5.72 2.24
CA ASP A 113 -17.28 6.26 1.00
C ASP A 113 -16.90 7.73 1.20
N ASN A 114 -15.66 8.10 0.90
CA ASN A 114 -15.16 9.46 1.05
C ASN A 114 -13.97 9.73 0.10
N LEU A 115 -13.75 10.99 -0.25
CA LEU A 115 -12.62 11.42 -1.06
C LEU A 115 -11.71 12.32 -0.22
N VAL A 116 -10.46 11.91 -0.06
CA VAL A 116 -9.47 12.60 0.76
C VAL A 116 -8.41 13.23 -0.14
N PRO A 117 -8.21 14.56 -0.12
CA PRO A 117 -7.14 15.20 -0.88
C PRO A 117 -5.75 14.69 -0.48
N GLY A 118 -4.81 14.63 -1.41
CA GLY A 118 -3.44 14.16 -1.16
C GLY A 118 -2.70 14.94 -0.07
N HIS A 119 -2.96 16.24 0.05
CA HIS A 119 -2.46 17.04 1.17
C HIS A 119 -2.93 16.53 2.53
N ALA A 120 -4.22 16.16 2.66
CA ALA A 120 -4.73 15.61 3.91
C ALA A 120 -4.17 14.21 4.18
N LEU A 121 -3.99 13.37 3.14
CA LEU A 121 -3.37 12.06 3.27
C LEU A 121 -1.92 12.14 3.78
N ALA A 122 -1.13 13.07 3.25
CA ALA A 122 0.27 13.24 3.63
C ALA A 122 0.48 13.86 5.02
N HIS A 123 -0.59 14.23 5.72
CA HIS A 123 -0.58 14.71 7.10
C HIS A 123 -1.32 13.79 8.08
N ASP A 124 -1.98 12.74 7.59
CA ASP A 124 -2.69 11.77 8.43
C ASP A 124 -1.71 10.74 9.02
N ALA A 125 -1.39 10.88 10.31
CA ALA A 125 -0.46 10.00 10.99
C ALA A 125 -0.93 8.54 11.12
N LYS A 126 -2.21 8.26 10.85
CA LYS A 126 -2.75 6.90 10.85
C LYS A 126 -2.60 6.21 9.50
N LYS A 127 -2.19 6.93 8.45
CA LYS A 127 -2.08 6.40 7.09
C LYS A 127 -0.63 6.36 6.62
N PRO A 128 -0.26 5.38 5.78
CA PRO A 128 1.11 5.21 5.30
C PRO A 128 1.45 6.15 4.12
N PHE A 129 1.03 7.41 4.18
CA PHE A 129 1.31 8.41 3.14
C PHE A 129 2.11 9.62 3.62
N LEU A 130 2.49 9.66 4.90
CA LEU A 130 3.37 10.70 5.45
C LEU A 130 4.68 10.84 4.67
N GLY A 131 5.24 9.70 4.24
CA GLY A 131 6.46 9.64 3.43
C GLY A 131 6.32 10.28 2.04
N LEU A 132 5.12 10.67 1.62
CA LEU A 132 4.88 11.36 0.35
C LEU A 132 4.98 12.89 0.46
N SER A 133 4.98 13.44 1.68
CA SER A 133 5.09 14.89 1.91
C SER A 133 6.35 15.52 1.28
N PRO A 134 7.55 14.89 1.30
CA PRO A 134 8.75 15.43 0.67
C PRO A 134 8.70 15.57 -0.86
N PHE A 135 7.77 14.93 -1.57
CA PHE A 135 7.61 15.11 -3.02
C PHE A 135 7.02 16.49 -3.37
N GLY A 136 6.49 17.21 -2.39
CA GLY A 136 6.02 18.58 -2.52
C GLY A 136 4.59 18.71 -3.05
N SER A 137 4.12 19.96 -3.07
CA SER A 137 2.71 20.28 -3.35
C SER A 137 2.26 19.86 -4.76
N SER A 138 3.15 19.90 -5.76
CA SER A 138 2.80 19.51 -7.13
C SER A 138 2.37 18.04 -7.24
N PHE A 139 3.04 17.16 -6.49
CA PHE A 139 2.66 15.75 -6.39
C PHE A 139 1.40 15.56 -5.56
N LEU A 140 1.30 16.22 -4.39
CA LEU A 140 0.17 16.07 -3.48
C LEU A 140 -1.16 16.56 -4.09
N THR A 141 -1.14 17.55 -4.98
CA THR A 141 -2.31 17.97 -5.75
C THR A 141 -2.79 16.88 -6.72
N LYS A 142 -1.88 16.04 -7.20
CA LYS A 142 -2.17 14.90 -8.08
C LYS A 142 -2.42 13.60 -7.31
N LEU A 143 -2.29 13.58 -5.98
CA LEU A 143 -2.61 12.42 -5.16
C LEU A 143 -4.02 12.55 -4.59
N THR A 144 -4.79 11.47 -4.63
CA THR A 144 -6.12 11.41 -4.01
C THR A 144 -6.30 10.09 -3.28
N GLY A 145 -6.96 10.12 -2.13
CA GLY A 145 -7.41 8.94 -1.39
C GLY A 145 -8.87 8.68 -1.64
N ALA A 146 -9.19 7.53 -2.22
CA ALA A 146 -10.54 7.02 -2.33
C ALA A 146 -10.80 6.08 -1.15
N GLU A 147 -11.52 6.56 -0.14
CA GLU A 147 -12.03 5.73 0.94
C GLU A 147 -13.32 5.05 0.47
N VAL A 148 -13.39 3.74 0.60
CA VAL A 148 -14.51 2.90 0.14
C VAL A 148 -15.02 2.07 1.29
N ASP A 149 -16.34 2.03 1.47
CA ASP A 149 -16.99 1.25 2.52
C ASP A 149 -16.65 -0.25 2.41
N MET A 150 -15.96 -0.77 3.42
CA MET A 150 -15.55 -2.17 3.54
C MET A 150 -16.71 -3.17 3.67
N ARG A 151 -17.93 -2.72 3.94
CA ARG A 151 -19.14 -3.57 3.88
C ARG A 151 -19.51 -3.84 2.43
N SER A 152 -19.38 -2.84 1.58
CA SER A 152 -19.67 -2.93 0.14
C SER A 152 -18.53 -3.55 -0.67
N SER A 153 -17.28 -3.42 -0.19
CA SER A 153 -16.11 -4.06 -0.81
C SER A 153 -15.23 -4.73 0.26
N PRO A 154 -15.52 -5.98 0.65
CA PRO A 154 -14.77 -6.72 1.65
C PRO A 154 -13.29 -6.93 1.29
N PHE A 155 -12.96 -6.90 0.00
CA PHE A 155 -11.60 -7.03 -0.52
C PHE A 155 -10.64 -5.98 0.09
N LEU A 156 -11.11 -4.73 0.24
CA LEU A 156 -10.32 -3.61 0.77
C LEU A 156 -10.09 -3.66 2.30
N ARG A 157 -10.61 -4.69 2.98
CA ARG A 157 -10.30 -4.94 4.40
C ARG A 157 -8.84 -5.31 4.60
N ASN A 158 -8.26 -6.02 3.63
CA ASN A 158 -6.91 -6.60 3.76
C ASN A 158 -5.86 -5.93 2.88
N ILE A 159 -6.28 -5.10 1.92
CA ILE A 159 -5.38 -4.55 0.91
C ILE A 159 -5.75 -3.10 0.59
N THR A 160 -4.74 -2.35 0.15
CA THR A 160 -4.89 -1.03 -0.45
C THR A 160 -4.44 -1.12 -1.90
N LEU A 161 -5.21 -0.55 -2.83
CA LEU A 161 -4.83 -0.47 -4.24
C LEU A 161 -4.35 0.94 -4.56
N VAL A 162 -3.38 1.07 -5.43
CA VAL A 162 -2.90 2.36 -5.92
C VAL A 162 -2.99 2.36 -7.44
N ASP A 163 -3.91 3.16 -7.98
CA ASP A 163 -3.98 3.46 -9.41
C ASP A 163 -2.95 4.54 -9.74
N THR A 164 -2.22 4.34 -10.84
CA THR A 164 -1.23 5.32 -11.34
C THR A 164 -1.72 5.96 -12.63
N PRO A 165 -1.21 7.15 -12.97
CA PRO A 165 -1.26 7.65 -14.35
C PRO A 165 -0.78 6.58 -15.34
#